data_AF-A0A951FWX7-F1
#
_entry.id   AF-A0A951FWX7-F1
#
_cell.length_a   1.000
_cell.length_b   1.000
_cell.length_c   1.000
_cell.angle_alpha   90.00
_cell.angle_beta   90.00
_cell.angle_gamma   90.00
#
_symmetry.space_group_name_H-M   'P 1'
#
loop_
_entity.id
_entity.type
_entity.pdbx_description
1 polymer ?
#
loop_
_entity_poly.entity_id
_entity_poly.type
_entity_poly.pdbx_seq_one_letter_code
_entity_poly.pdbx_strand_id
1 'polypeptide(L)'
;MLSFIPGDAVVAPYEAWALTDEALISVAVLLRRYHEAVASFDATDHVWPQSLPSAYRGGLVTHNDPNLDNFIFSGGHAVALIDFDLACPGSAVWDVACAGRLWAPLRDERDVPQPLRGRSIGRLRTFVEAYGLPEPERARVSDAALSALDWCYRIVRDAIADGHQAFGRQWRAGDRMRAERTRRWIIAHRQHMQALLAESDACCHTRGNEVQ
;
A
#
# COMPACT_ATOMS: atom_id res chain seq x y z
N MET A 1 -16.61 -5.54 -21.46
CA MET A 1 -15.91 -6.81 -21.71
C MET A 1 -14.49 -6.65 -21.21
N LEU A 2 -14.00 -7.56 -20.38
CA LEU A 2 -12.61 -7.54 -19.89
C LEU A 2 -11.73 -8.31 -20.87
N SER A 3 -10.47 -7.88 -21.02
CA SER A 3 -9.44 -8.61 -21.77
C SER A 3 -8.41 -9.19 -20.81
N PHE A 4 -7.84 -10.33 -21.17
CA PHE A 4 -6.75 -10.95 -20.42
C PHE A 4 -5.46 -10.12 -20.55
N ILE A 5 -4.73 -9.99 -19.44
CA ILE A 5 -3.42 -9.34 -19.39
C ILE A 5 -2.38 -10.43 -19.11
N PRO A 6 -1.48 -10.75 -20.06
CA PRO A 6 -0.41 -11.71 -19.82
C PRO A 6 0.55 -11.22 -18.73
N GLY A 7 0.83 -12.08 -17.76
CA GLY A 7 1.75 -11.81 -16.67
C GLY A 7 1.43 -12.64 -15.42
N ASP A 8 2.15 -12.35 -14.35
CA ASP A 8 2.10 -13.08 -13.09
C ASP A 8 1.55 -12.20 -11.96
N ALA A 9 0.56 -12.70 -11.23
CA ALA A 9 0.11 -12.09 -9.97
C ALA A 9 0.99 -12.55 -8.80
N VAL A 10 1.19 -11.71 -7.78
CA VAL A 10 2.02 -12.07 -6.63
C VAL A 10 1.19 -12.81 -5.58
N VAL A 11 1.25 -14.14 -5.62
CA VAL A 11 0.58 -15.04 -4.66
C VAL A 11 1.60 -15.83 -3.85
N ALA A 12 1.23 -16.27 -2.65
CA ALA A 12 2.11 -17.10 -1.82
C ALA A 12 2.20 -18.55 -2.37
N PRO A 13 3.38 -19.20 -2.33
CA PRO A 13 4.67 -18.69 -1.86
C PRO A 13 5.27 -17.64 -2.81
N TYR A 14 5.76 -16.53 -2.26
CA TYR A 14 6.26 -15.41 -3.07
C TYR A 14 7.59 -15.76 -3.74
N GLU A 15 7.63 -15.56 -5.06
CA GLU A 15 8.84 -15.65 -5.85
C GLU A 15 9.85 -14.56 -5.47
N ALA A 16 11.14 -14.85 -5.63
CA ALA A 16 12.22 -13.94 -5.22
C ALA A 16 12.14 -12.57 -5.93
N TRP A 17 11.72 -12.55 -7.20
CA TRP A 17 11.58 -11.32 -7.98
C TRP A 17 10.55 -10.37 -7.37
N ALA A 18 9.48 -10.88 -6.75
CA ALA A 18 8.41 -10.08 -6.16
C ALA A 18 8.82 -9.36 -4.87
N LEU A 19 9.92 -9.81 -4.25
CA LEU A 19 10.45 -9.28 -2.99
C LEU A 19 11.60 -8.28 -3.21
N THR A 20 11.92 -7.94 -4.46
CA THR A 20 12.99 -6.99 -4.80
C THR A 20 12.58 -5.54 -4.51
N ASP A 21 13.54 -4.61 -4.49
CA ASP A 21 13.24 -3.17 -4.43
C ASP A 21 12.77 -2.66 -5.80
N GLU A 22 13.25 -3.27 -6.89
CA GLU A 22 12.84 -2.98 -8.25
C GLU A 22 11.33 -3.26 -8.46
N ALA A 23 10.85 -4.41 -7.99
CA ALA A 23 9.42 -4.72 -8.02
C ALA A 23 8.61 -3.71 -7.20
N LEU A 24 9.06 -3.38 -5.98
CA LEU A 24 8.42 -2.39 -5.11
C LEU A 24 8.30 -1.00 -5.77
N ILE A 25 9.39 -0.53 -6.38
CA ILE A 25 9.43 0.75 -7.09
C ILE A 25 8.47 0.71 -8.28
N SER A 26 8.44 -0.39 -9.04
CA SER A 26 7.53 -0.50 -10.18
C SER A 26 6.05 -0.42 -9.79
N VAL A 27 5.69 -0.97 -8.62
CA VAL A 27 4.33 -0.85 -8.05
C VAL A 27 4.02 0.60 -7.68
N ALA A 28 4.94 1.29 -7.00
CA ALA A 28 4.76 2.69 -6.62
C ALA A 28 4.55 3.59 -7.86
N VAL A 29 5.35 3.37 -8.91
CA VAL A 29 5.24 4.08 -10.18
C VAL A 29 3.94 3.77 -10.89
N LEU A 30 3.51 2.50 -10.94
CA LEU A 30 2.24 2.14 -11.58
C LEU A 30 1.04 2.73 -10.82
N LEU A 31 1.08 2.72 -9.48
CA LEU A 31 0.04 3.32 -8.65
C LEU A 31 -0.06 4.84 -8.88
N ARG A 32 1.08 5.53 -8.98
CA ARG A 32 1.11 6.94 -9.37
C ARG A 32 0.50 7.16 -10.76
N ARG A 33 0.90 6.38 -11.76
CA ARG A 33 0.36 6.49 -13.13
C ARG A 33 -1.15 6.27 -13.16
N TYR A 34 -1.66 5.34 -12.36
CA TYR A 34 -3.09 5.17 -12.16
C TYR A 34 -3.73 6.44 -11.61
N HIS A 35 -3.22 7.00 -10.52
CA HIS A 35 -3.74 8.23 -9.93
C HIS A 35 -3.68 9.42 -10.89
N GLU A 36 -2.62 9.57 -11.67
CA GLU A 36 -2.51 10.59 -12.72
C GLU A 36 -3.57 10.40 -13.80
N ALA A 37 -3.85 9.16 -14.21
CA ALA A 37 -4.86 8.85 -15.22
C ALA A 37 -6.29 9.14 -14.75
N VAL A 38 -6.59 8.99 -13.47
CA VAL A 38 -7.92 9.28 -12.90
C VAL A 38 -8.05 10.67 -12.28
N ALA A 39 -7.01 11.50 -12.34
CA ALA A 39 -6.99 12.82 -11.69
C ALA A 39 -8.07 13.79 -12.21
N SER A 40 -8.51 13.62 -13.45
CA SER A 40 -9.56 14.43 -14.08
C SER A 40 -10.93 13.75 -14.11
N PHE A 41 -11.06 12.56 -13.51
CA PHE A 41 -12.32 11.82 -13.49
C PHE A 41 -13.29 12.45 -12.50
N ASP A 42 -14.50 12.80 -12.96
CA ASP A 42 -15.56 13.32 -12.10
C ASP A 42 -16.33 12.16 -11.43
N ALA A 43 -16.21 12.07 -10.11
CA ALA A 43 -16.79 11.01 -9.31
C ALA A 43 -18.13 11.38 -8.64
N THR A 44 -18.65 12.60 -8.83
CA THR A 44 -19.75 13.16 -8.01
C THR A 44 -21.07 12.40 -8.14
N ASP A 45 -21.46 12.02 -9.36
CA ASP A 45 -22.76 11.36 -9.61
C ASP A 45 -22.69 9.82 -9.62
N HIS A 46 -21.56 9.27 -9.19
CA HIS A 46 -21.36 7.83 -9.13
C HIS A 46 -21.72 7.25 -7.76
N VAL A 47 -22.26 6.03 -7.76
CA VAL A 47 -22.52 5.26 -6.53
C VAL A 47 -21.28 4.45 -6.18
N TRP A 48 -20.83 4.58 -4.95
CA TRP A 48 -19.61 3.95 -4.45
C TRP A 48 -19.92 2.95 -3.34
N PRO A 49 -19.19 1.82 -3.27
CA PRO A 49 -19.51 0.71 -2.36
C PRO A 49 -19.30 1.07 -0.90
N GLN A 50 -18.22 1.79 -0.57
CA GLN A 50 -17.89 2.20 0.78
C GLN A 50 -17.19 3.55 0.82
N SER A 51 -17.38 4.28 1.93
CA SER A 51 -16.62 5.50 2.21
C SER A 51 -15.34 5.23 3.01
N LEU A 52 -14.29 5.97 2.66
CA LEU A 52 -13.06 6.05 3.45
C LEU A 52 -13.28 6.81 4.77
N PRO A 53 -12.37 6.68 5.76
CA PRO A 53 -12.35 7.56 6.92
C PRO A 53 -12.29 9.01 6.47
N SER A 54 -13.01 9.91 7.14
CA SER A 54 -13.21 11.30 6.70
C SER A 54 -11.90 12.04 6.42
N ALA A 55 -10.85 11.78 7.21
CA ALA A 55 -9.52 12.38 7.06
C ALA A 55 -8.82 12.04 5.74
N TYR A 56 -9.27 11.02 5.01
CA TYR A 56 -8.63 10.52 3.79
C TYR A 56 -9.55 10.54 2.57
N ARG A 57 -10.78 11.06 2.71
CA ARG A 57 -11.66 11.35 1.57
C ARG A 57 -11.05 12.49 0.75
N GLY A 58 -11.31 12.48 -0.55
CA GLY A 58 -10.82 13.50 -1.47
C GLY A 58 -11.44 13.34 -2.85
N GLY A 59 -10.99 14.15 -3.81
CA GLY A 59 -11.51 14.14 -5.18
C GLY A 59 -10.91 13.08 -6.10
N LEU A 60 -9.89 12.33 -5.64
CA LEU A 60 -9.23 11.30 -6.44
C LEU A 60 -9.95 9.97 -6.28
N VAL A 61 -10.24 9.24 -7.36
CA VAL A 61 -10.72 7.86 -7.23
C VAL A 61 -9.56 6.93 -6.86
N THR A 62 -9.49 6.52 -5.61
CA THR A 62 -8.46 5.58 -5.12
C THR A 62 -8.91 4.14 -5.32
N HIS A 63 -7.95 3.22 -5.45
CA HIS A 63 -8.16 1.78 -5.59
C HIS A 63 -8.59 1.13 -4.27
N ASN A 64 -8.05 1.61 -3.15
CA ASN A 64 -8.31 1.17 -1.78
C ASN A 64 -7.86 -0.25 -1.41
N ASP A 65 -7.59 -1.10 -2.40
CA ASP A 65 -7.05 -2.46 -2.20
C ASP A 65 -5.83 -2.83 -3.07
N PRO A 66 -4.74 -2.06 -3.07
CA PRO A 66 -3.52 -2.36 -3.84
C PRO A 66 -2.70 -3.52 -3.21
N ASN A 67 -3.33 -4.68 -3.03
CA ASN A 67 -2.73 -5.92 -2.56
C ASN A 67 -1.75 -6.52 -3.57
N LEU A 68 -0.90 -7.44 -3.11
CA LEU A 68 0.15 -8.07 -3.94
C LEU A 68 -0.43 -8.80 -5.16
N ASP A 69 -1.54 -9.50 -4.98
CA ASP A 69 -2.25 -10.27 -6.01
C ASP A 69 -3.04 -9.39 -7.00
N ASN A 70 -3.29 -8.13 -6.67
CA ASN A 70 -3.97 -7.17 -7.54
C ASN A 70 -3.03 -6.46 -8.52
N PHE A 71 -1.73 -6.78 -8.48
CA PHE A 71 -0.76 -6.32 -9.48
C PHE A 71 -0.32 -7.49 -10.38
N ILE A 72 -0.35 -7.24 -11.68
CA ILE A 72 0.17 -8.16 -12.70
C ILE A 72 1.57 -7.73 -13.09
N PHE A 73 2.50 -8.68 -13.10
CA PHE A 73 3.91 -8.46 -13.43
C PHE A 73 4.30 -9.10 -14.76
N SER A 74 5.23 -8.47 -15.45
CA SER A 74 5.93 -9.05 -16.59
C SER A 74 7.39 -8.64 -16.54
N GLY A 75 8.31 -9.61 -16.62
CA GLY A 75 9.75 -9.35 -16.55
C GLY A 75 10.20 -8.66 -15.25
N GLY A 76 9.53 -8.93 -14.12
CA GLY A 76 9.86 -8.32 -12.82
C GLY A 76 9.31 -6.91 -12.59
N HIS A 77 8.51 -6.38 -13.51
CA HIS A 77 7.89 -5.05 -13.40
C HIS A 77 6.36 -5.14 -13.38
N ALA A 78 5.72 -4.31 -12.55
CA ALA A 78 4.27 -4.18 -12.52
C ALA A 78 3.76 -3.55 -13.83
N VAL A 79 2.84 -4.23 -14.51
CA VAL A 79 2.28 -3.82 -15.81
C VAL A 79 0.78 -3.53 -15.77
N ALA A 80 0.06 -4.08 -14.79
CA ALA A 80 -1.36 -3.78 -14.59
C ALA A 80 -1.75 -3.81 -13.11
N LEU A 81 -2.79 -3.03 -12.81
CA LEU A 81 -3.52 -3.02 -11.54
C LEU A 81 -4.95 -3.47 -11.85
N ILE A 82 -5.46 -4.42 -11.08
CA ILE A 82 -6.77 -5.04 -11.26
C ILE A 82 -7.56 -5.02 -9.94
N ASP A 83 -8.83 -5.40 -10.00
CA ASP A 83 -9.73 -5.50 -8.84
C ASP A 83 -10.12 -4.15 -8.20
N PHE A 84 -10.93 -3.38 -8.96
CA PHE A 84 -11.42 -2.06 -8.57
C PHE A 84 -12.72 -2.10 -7.74
N ASP A 85 -13.10 -3.24 -7.18
CA ASP A 85 -14.39 -3.42 -6.48
C ASP A 85 -14.50 -2.56 -5.21
N LEU A 86 -13.37 -2.13 -4.64
CA LEU A 86 -13.31 -1.23 -3.50
C LEU A 86 -13.01 0.22 -3.88
N ALA A 87 -12.87 0.53 -5.17
CA ALA A 87 -12.51 1.88 -5.61
C ALA A 87 -13.57 2.91 -5.19
N CYS A 88 -13.13 4.07 -4.72
CA CYS A 88 -14.00 5.18 -4.33
C CYS A 88 -13.23 6.49 -4.15
N PRO A 89 -13.92 7.65 -3.99
CA PRO A 89 -13.27 8.93 -3.76
C PRO A 89 -12.45 8.96 -2.47
N GLY A 90 -11.19 9.36 -2.61
CA GLY A 90 -10.15 9.26 -1.61
C GLY A 90 -8.98 10.20 -1.90
N SER A 91 -7.85 9.92 -1.25
CA SER A 91 -6.63 10.71 -1.34
C SER A 91 -5.44 9.83 -1.67
N ALA A 92 -4.46 10.34 -2.41
CA ALA A 92 -3.26 9.60 -2.79
C ALA A 92 -2.53 8.98 -1.57
N VAL A 93 -2.47 9.71 -0.44
CA VAL A 93 -1.84 9.22 0.79
C VAL A 93 -2.51 7.95 1.33
N TRP A 94 -3.81 7.77 1.12
CA TRP A 94 -4.54 6.57 1.52
C TRP A 94 -4.04 5.33 0.77
N ASP A 95 -4.05 5.39 -0.56
CA ASP A 95 -3.62 4.28 -1.40
C ASP A 95 -2.14 3.97 -1.25
N VAL A 96 -1.30 5.00 -1.12
CA VAL A 96 0.13 4.83 -0.81
C VAL A 96 0.31 4.10 0.52
N ALA A 97 -0.49 4.41 1.54
CA ALA A 97 -0.42 3.73 2.83
C ALA A 97 -0.96 2.29 2.77
N CYS A 98 -2.06 2.06 2.03
CA CYS A 98 -2.59 0.72 1.77
C CYS A 98 -1.54 -0.17 1.09
N ALA A 99 -0.93 0.31 0.00
CA ALA A 99 0.08 -0.42 -0.75
C ALA A 99 1.36 -0.60 0.09
N GLY A 100 1.88 0.48 0.67
CA GLY A 100 3.10 0.47 1.47
C GLY A 100 3.05 -0.52 2.64
N ARG A 101 1.90 -0.64 3.33
CA ARG A 101 1.70 -1.63 4.41
C ARG A 101 1.94 -3.07 3.95
N LEU A 102 1.66 -3.36 2.69
CA LEU A 102 1.67 -4.71 2.13
C LEU A 102 2.99 -5.02 1.45
N TRP A 103 3.45 -4.11 0.58
CA TRP A 103 4.66 -4.24 -0.23
C TRP A 103 5.96 -3.97 0.54
N ALA A 104 5.90 -3.15 1.60
CA ALA A 104 6.99 -2.92 2.55
C ALA A 104 6.79 -3.70 3.87
N PRO A 105 6.16 -4.89 3.81
CA PRO A 105 5.38 -5.54 4.87
C PRO A 105 5.50 -4.94 6.29
N LEU A 106 4.67 -3.93 6.59
CA LEU A 106 4.65 -3.22 7.88
C LEU A 106 3.99 -4.07 8.98
N ARG A 107 4.69 -5.09 9.45
CA ARG A 107 4.20 -6.08 10.42
C ARG A 107 5.36 -6.68 11.21
N ASP A 108 5.01 -7.46 12.22
CA ASP A 108 5.97 -8.20 13.06
C ASP A 108 6.88 -9.10 12.21
N GLU A 109 8.18 -9.11 12.52
CA GLU A 109 9.24 -9.85 11.81
C GLU A 109 8.95 -11.35 11.65
N ARG A 110 8.15 -11.93 12.57
CA ARG A 110 7.69 -13.32 12.49
C ARG A 110 6.81 -13.56 11.26
N ASP A 111 6.09 -12.54 10.82
CA ASP A 111 5.11 -12.58 9.73
C ASP A 111 5.62 -11.93 8.43
N VAL A 112 6.86 -11.41 8.43
CA VAL A 112 7.56 -10.83 7.27
C VAL A 112 8.27 -11.96 6.48
N PRO A 113 8.19 -11.97 5.13
CA PRO A 113 8.98 -12.88 4.30
C PRO A 113 10.47 -12.80 4.65
N GLN A 114 11.15 -13.95 4.78
CA GLN A 114 12.53 -14.00 5.26
C GLN A 114 13.49 -13.00 4.56
N PRO A 115 13.46 -12.80 3.23
CA PRO A 115 14.34 -11.85 2.54
C PRO A 115 14.09 -10.38 2.89
N LEU A 116 12.92 -10.06 3.47
CA LEU A 116 12.49 -8.70 3.79
C LEU A 116 12.59 -8.36 5.29
N ARG A 117 12.99 -9.31 6.14
CA ARG A 117 13.08 -9.10 7.58
C ARG A 117 14.03 -7.95 7.91
N GLY A 118 13.60 -7.05 8.79
CA GLY A 118 14.34 -5.85 9.18
C GLY A 118 14.37 -4.74 8.13
N ARG A 119 13.70 -4.89 6.97
CA ARG A 119 13.72 -3.91 5.87
C ARG A 119 12.42 -3.11 5.72
N SER A 120 11.38 -3.43 6.49
CA SER A 120 10.02 -2.90 6.29
C SER A 120 9.93 -1.37 6.27
N ILE A 121 10.52 -0.70 7.26
CA ILE A 121 10.45 0.78 7.34
C ILE A 121 11.27 1.45 6.22
N GLY A 122 12.47 0.92 5.91
CA GLY A 122 13.29 1.42 4.80
C GLY A 122 12.59 1.27 3.45
N ARG A 123 11.93 0.13 3.22
CA ARG A 123 11.13 -0.10 2.01
C ARG A 123 9.91 0.81 1.94
N LEU A 124 9.28 1.16 3.07
CA LEU A 124 8.19 2.14 3.06
C LEU A 124 8.68 3.50 2.54
N ARG A 125 9.85 3.95 3.00
CA ARG A 125 10.49 5.17 2.49
C ARG A 125 10.71 5.07 0.98
N THR A 126 11.37 4.00 0.50
CA THR A 126 11.59 3.77 -0.94
C THR A 126 10.29 3.80 -1.75
N PHE A 127 9.22 3.18 -1.24
CA PHE A 127 7.91 3.19 -1.92
C PHE A 127 7.32 4.60 -2.01
N VAL A 128 7.32 5.35 -0.89
CA VAL A 128 6.79 6.72 -0.83
C VAL A 128 7.59 7.68 -1.73
N GLU A 129 8.90 7.51 -1.79
CA GLU A 129 9.80 8.28 -2.67
C GLU A 129 9.58 7.94 -4.14
N ALA A 130 9.50 6.66 -4.49
CA ALA A 130 9.23 6.21 -5.86
C ALA A 130 7.85 6.66 -6.36
N TYR A 131 6.85 6.66 -5.47
CA TYR A 131 5.55 7.27 -5.75
C TYR A 131 5.67 8.79 -5.92
N GLY A 132 6.64 9.45 -5.29
CA GLY A 132 6.81 10.91 -5.39
C GLY A 132 5.78 11.67 -4.56
N LEU A 133 5.41 11.15 -3.39
CA LEU A 133 4.45 11.82 -2.51
C LEU A 133 5.07 13.14 -1.99
N PRO A 134 4.36 14.28 -2.04
CA PRO A 134 4.89 15.55 -1.55
C PRO A 134 5.23 15.48 -0.07
N GLU A 135 6.32 16.14 0.35
CA GLU A 135 6.83 16.11 1.73
C GLU A 135 5.75 16.37 2.81
N PRO A 136 4.84 17.36 2.67
CA PRO A 136 3.79 17.59 3.67
C PRO A 136 2.83 16.40 3.87
N GLU A 137 2.64 15.59 2.83
CA GLU A 137 1.74 14.42 2.86
C GLU A 137 2.45 13.17 3.41
N ARG A 138 3.78 13.09 3.34
CA ARG A 138 4.55 11.92 3.80
C ARG A 138 4.36 11.62 5.28
N ALA A 139 4.26 12.65 6.12
CA ALA A 139 4.03 12.49 7.56
C ALA A 139 2.70 11.79 7.89
N ARG A 140 1.70 11.90 7.00
CA ARG A 140 0.37 11.29 7.17
C ARG A 140 0.33 9.81 6.81
N VAL A 141 1.32 9.28 6.08
CA VAL A 141 1.36 7.88 5.62
C VAL A 141 1.31 6.90 6.79
N SER A 142 2.01 7.18 7.89
CA SER A 142 2.04 6.29 9.07
C SER A 142 0.66 6.18 9.73
N ASP A 143 -0.08 7.29 9.79
CA ASP A 143 -1.42 7.36 10.38
C ASP A 143 -2.45 6.72 9.46
N ALA A 144 -2.28 6.95 8.16
CA ALA A 144 -3.06 6.32 7.12
C ALA A 144 -2.88 4.81 7.12
N ALA A 145 -1.66 4.30 7.34
CA ALA A 145 -1.39 2.86 7.37
C ALA A 145 -2.12 2.15 8.51
N LEU A 146 -2.18 2.77 9.70
CA LEU A 146 -2.96 2.27 10.82
C LEU A 146 -4.46 2.34 10.54
N SER A 147 -4.92 3.46 9.99
CA SER A 147 -6.34 3.68 9.64
C SER A 147 -6.82 2.71 8.56
N ALA A 148 -5.98 2.43 7.57
CA ALA A 148 -6.20 1.48 6.49
C ALA A 148 -6.31 0.05 7.03
N LEU A 149 -5.43 -0.33 7.97
CA LEU A 149 -5.53 -1.63 8.64
C LEU A 149 -6.89 -1.80 9.33
N ASP A 150 -7.29 -0.82 10.14
CA ASP A 150 -8.56 -0.85 10.87
C ASP A 150 -9.77 -0.81 9.90
N TRP A 151 -9.66 -0.09 8.77
CA TRP A 151 -10.68 -0.03 7.72
C TRP A 151 -10.84 -1.36 6.97
N CYS A 152 -9.74 -1.98 6.52
CA CYS A 152 -9.77 -3.28 5.86
C CYS A 152 -10.39 -4.36 6.76
N TYR A 153 -10.07 -4.38 8.06
CA TYR A 153 -10.66 -5.35 8.98
C TYR A 153 -12.14 -5.14 9.23
N ARG A 154 -12.60 -3.90 9.22
CA ARG A 154 -14.03 -3.61 9.25
C ARG A 154 -14.71 -4.18 8.00
N ILE A 155 -14.16 -3.96 6.81
CA ILE A 155 -14.70 -4.52 5.55
C ILE A 155 -14.80 -6.03 5.61
N VAL A 156 -13.72 -6.71 5.99
CA VAL A 156 -13.69 -8.18 6.05
C VAL A 156 -14.72 -8.69 7.06
N ARG A 157 -14.84 -8.04 8.22
CA ARG A 157 -15.84 -8.41 9.24
C ARG A 157 -17.26 -8.23 8.72
N ASP A 158 -17.54 -7.11 8.08
CA ASP A 158 -18.88 -6.78 7.58
C ASP A 158 -19.24 -7.74 6.42
N ALA A 159 -18.31 -8.04 5.51
CA ALA A 159 -18.48 -9.03 4.46
C ALA A 159 -18.74 -10.46 4.98
N ILE A 160 -18.09 -10.85 6.08
CA ILE A 160 -18.36 -12.13 6.76
C ILE A 160 -19.78 -12.13 7.36
N ALA A 161 -20.21 -11.03 7.98
CA ALA A 161 -21.55 -10.90 8.55
C ALA A 161 -22.64 -10.99 7.47
N ASP A 162 -22.34 -10.45 6.28
CA ASP A 162 -23.22 -10.48 5.10
C ASP A 162 -23.17 -11.82 4.33
N GLY A 163 -22.41 -12.81 4.82
CA GLY A 163 -22.41 -14.17 4.30
C GLY A 163 -21.48 -14.41 3.11
N HIS A 164 -20.56 -13.49 2.79
CA HIS A 164 -19.58 -13.69 1.72
C HIS A 164 -18.54 -14.75 2.11
N GLN A 165 -18.80 -16.00 1.67
CA GLN A 165 -18.01 -17.17 2.03
C GLN A 165 -16.53 -17.14 1.58
N ALA A 166 -16.19 -16.34 0.56
CA ALA A 166 -14.81 -16.17 0.10
C ALA A 166 -13.94 -15.50 1.18
N PHE A 167 -14.43 -14.43 1.82
CA PHE A 167 -13.75 -13.75 2.93
C PHE A 167 -13.72 -14.61 4.21
N GLY A 168 -14.76 -15.40 4.46
CA GLY A 168 -14.83 -16.30 5.60
C GLY A 168 -13.79 -17.45 5.57
N ARG A 169 -13.39 -17.94 4.40
CA ARG A 169 -12.35 -18.99 4.27
C ARG A 169 -10.93 -18.48 4.51
N GLN A 170 -10.71 -17.20 4.24
CA GLN A 170 -9.42 -16.50 4.35
C GLN A 170 -9.22 -15.85 5.73
N TRP A 171 -10.23 -15.90 6.62
CA TRP A 171 -10.21 -15.30 7.95
C TRP A 171 -10.29 -16.35 9.06
N ARG A 172 -9.15 -17.00 9.34
CA ARG A 172 -9.01 -17.96 10.45
C ARG A 172 -8.50 -17.27 11.72
N ALA A 173 -8.49 -17.98 12.85
CA ALA A 173 -7.91 -17.46 14.10
C ALA A 173 -6.44 -16.99 13.95
N GLY A 174 -5.68 -17.62 13.06
CA GLY A 174 -4.32 -17.19 12.69
C GLY A 174 -4.28 -15.78 12.09
N ASP A 175 -5.27 -15.42 11.28
CA ASP A 175 -5.35 -14.10 10.64
C ASP A 175 -5.72 -13.00 11.62
N ARG A 176 -6.57 -13.31 12.63
CA ARG A 176 -6.86 -12.38 13.73
C ARG A 176 -5.63 -12.12 14.62
N MET A 177 -4.89 -13.15 15.00
CA MET A 177 -3.66 -12.95 15.80
C MET A 177 -2.60 -12.18 15.02
N ARG A 178 -2.47 -12.46 13.71
CA ARG A 178 -1.57 -11.72 12.81
C ARG A 178 -2.00 -10.26 12.67
N ALA A 179 -3.30 -10.01 12.55
CA ALA A 179 -3.89 -8.68 12.50
C ALA A 179 -3.54 -7.85 13.74
N GLU A 180 -3.74 -8.42 14.93
CA GLU A 180 -3.42 -7.74 16.19
C GLU A 180 -1.92 -7.47 16.33
N ARG A 181 -1.06 -8.42 15.95
CA ARG A 181 0.40 -8.20 15.92
C ARG A 181 0.78 -7.09 14.96
N THR A 182 0.21 -7.10 13.76
CA THR A 182 0.42 -6.05 12.74
C THR A 182 0.03 -4.69 13.29
N ARG A 183 -1.15 -4.59 13.93
CA ARG A 183 -1.62 -3.35 14.54
C ARG A 183 -0.68 -2.84 15.63
N ARG A 184 -0.27 -3.72 16.56
CA ARG A 184 0.70 -3.39 17.62
C ARG A 184 2.04 -2.93 17.04
N TRP A 185 2.52 -3.61 16.01
CA TRP A 185 3.78 -3.27 15.35
C TRP A 185 3.71 -1.88 14.71
N ILE A 186 2.65 -1.57 13.95
CA ILE A 186 2.46 -0.25 13.33
C ILE A 186 2.42 0.85 14.40
N ILE A 187 1.69 0.63 15.50
CA ILE A 187 1.62 1.60 16.61
C ILE A 187 3.01 1.84 17.22
N ALA A 188 3.75 0.76 17.51
CA ALA A 188 5.07 0.85 18.13
C ALA A 188 6.12 1.55 17.25
N HIS A 189 5.98 1.47 15.93
CA HIS A 189 6.92 2.05 14.97
C HIS A 189 6.42 3.35 14.31
N ARG A 190 5.23 3.83 14.68
CA ARG A 190 4.57 4.99 14.07
C ARG A 190 5.46 6.23 14.06
N GLN A 191 6.04 6.59 15.20
CA GLN A 191 6.91 7.76 15.33
C GLN A 191 8.20 7.62 14.50
N HIS A 192 8.77 6.41 14.45
CA HIS A 192 9.95 6.13 13.64
C HIS A 192 9.64 6.27 12.14
N MET A 193 8.52 5.73 11.67
CA MET A 193 8.08 5.90 10.28
C MET A 193 7.81 7.38 9.96
N GLN A 194 7.18 8.13 10.86
CA GLN A 194 6.94 9.58 10.67
C GLN A 194 8.25 10.37 10.55
N ALA A 195 9.21 10.12 11.45
CA ALA A 195 10.51 10.77 11.42
C ALA A 195 11.25 10.47 10.11
N LEU A 196 11.34 9.18 9.74
CA LEU A 196 12.05 8.77 8.53
C LEU A 196 11.42 9.35 7.25
N LEU A 197 10.08 9.44 7.19
CA LEU A 197 9.36 9.96 6.03
C LEU A 197 9.37 11.49 5.95
N ALA A 198 9.69 12.18 7.04
CA ALA A 198 9.85 13.63 7.10
C ALA A 198 11.29 14.09 6.77
N GLU A 199 12.26 13.18 6.73
CA GLU A 199 13.62 13.51 6.31
C GLU A 199 13.65 13.89 4.83
N SER A 200 14.13 15.10 4.53
CA SER A 200 14.39 15.55 3.17
C SER A 200 15.75 15.03 2.69
N ASP A 201 15.85 14.60 1.43
CA ASP A 201 17.09 14.17 0.77
C ASP A 201 18.13 15.30 0.62
N ALA A 202 17.81 16.51 1.07
CA ALA A 202 18.71 17.67 1.08
C ALA A 202 20.02 17.43 1.87
N CYS A 203 20.07 16.45 2.78
CA CYS A 203 21.29 16.16 3.54
C CYS A 203 22.33 15.31 2.77
N CYS A 204 21.96 14.74 1.62
CA CYS A 204 22.82 13.84 0.85
C CYS A 204 23.76 14.56 -0.13
N HIS A 205 23.49 15.83 -0.47
CA HIS A 205 24.17 16.56 -1.54
C HIS A 205 25.26 17.56 -1.08
N THR A 206 25.56 17.66 0.23
CA THR A 206 26.53 18.64 0.77
C THR A 206 27.82 18.05 1.36
N ARG A 207 28.15 16.78 1.10
CA ARG A 207 29.45 16.19 1.52
C ARG A 207 30.34 15.76 0.36
N GLY A 208 30.47 16.61 -0.64
CA GLY A 208 31.37 16.37 -1.77
C GLY A 208 31.72 17.64 -2.52
N ASN A 209 32.39 18.59 -1.86
CA ASN A 209 33.30 19.54 -2.50
C ASN A 209 33.95 20.47 -1.46
N GLU A 210 34.98 19.97 -0.78
CA GLU A 210 36.10 20.80 -0.31
C GLU A 210 37.38 19.95 -0.39
N VAL A 211 37.93 19.84 -1.60
CA VAL A 211 39.37 19.63 -1.83
C VAL A 211 39.76 20.49 -3.03
N GLN A 212 40.25 21.69 -2.75
CA GLN A 212 41.47 22.28 -3.31
C GLN A 212 41.69 23.70 -2.79
#